data_AF-A0A352YUN3-F1
#
_entry.id   AF-A0A352YUN3-F1
#
_cell.length_a   1.000
_cell.length_b   1.000
_cell.length_c   1.000
_cell.angle_alpha   90.00
_cell.angle_beta   90.00
_cell.angle_gamma   90.00
#
_symmetry.space_group_name_H-M   'P 1'
#
loop_
_entity.id
_entity.type
_entity.pdbx_description
1 polymer ?
#
loop_
_entity_poly.entity_id
_entity_poly.type
_entity_poly.pdbx_seq_one_letter_code
_entity_poly.pdbx_strand_id
1 'polypeptide(L)'
;MKDIGTYNIEPRNNRINDENENDIQFIISLLLKNWYWFILATAVAIMAVRLYIKHTMPIYRTSATILINETGERPMLDNSEILQGLGLPGGMRNLQNQIMIIRSGRLTEETLNELPFEIEFYTKGLKNKVPVYPSLPLRILSKSEIPLPRDTEFEILYLGNSRFNLVSESDYFPLNTLATFGDTIEVPDGKFVIECRNEEWFRSNSGQNLYFVLHSRINLINNYVRRINVELLSKEGSVLRISMNGTNRIKDMDFLNKHLQKFQAISLDKKNIEAERRIRFIDNQLIGISDSLSLTENRLQQFRSTHRVMDLSAQGQVIIEQVTNLENERARLNLEGNYYDYLADYLAKEGSGEIPIIPITMGITDPGLTRLVEELAMLQGQLSARGAGAMNPLQRNLEQKVRSTKEALRETLNGLRRANT
;
A
#
# COMPACT_ATOMS: atom_id res chain seq x y z
N MET A 1 -13.62 -83.69 42.03
CA MET A 1 -15.01 -84.19 41.99
C MET A 1 -15.85 -83.12 42.67
N LYS A 2 -16.86 -82.59 41.96
CA LYS A 2 -17.90 -81.64 42.44
C LYS A 2 -17.40 -80.21 42.78
N ASP A 3 -18.12 -79.12 42.55
CA ASP A 3 -19.48 -78.91 42.06
C ASP A 3 -19.58 -77.49 41.48
N ILE A 4 -20.52 -77.32 40.56
CA ILE A 4 -20.93 -76.06 39.94
C ILE A 4 -21.71 -75.24 40.97
N GLY A 5 -21.30 -74.00 41.23
CA GLY A 5 -22.02 -73.04 42.07
C GLY A 5 -22.41 -71.80 41.26
N THR A 6 -23.71 -71.66 41.05
CA THR A 6 -24.45 -70.67 40.26
C THR A 6 -24.22 -69.21 40.66
N TYR A 7 -24.03 -68.31 39.68
CA TYR A 7 -24.09 -66.86 39.85
C TYR A 7 -25.55 -66.40 39.92
N ASN A 8 -26.00 -65.94 41.09
CA ASN A 8 -27.23 -65.16 41.22
C ASN A 8 -26.92 -63.69 40.93
N ILE A 9 -27.62 -63.13 39.95
CA ILE A 9 -27.58 -61.71 39.59
C ILE A 9 -28.82 -61.06 40.22
N GLU A 10 -28.64 -60.21 41.22
CA GLU A 10 -29.68 -59.26 41.66
C GLU A 10 -29.28 -57.82 41.31
N PRO A 11 -30.25 -56.97 40.90
CA PRO A 11 -29.98 -55.71 40.24
C PRO A 11 -29.67 -54.59 41.25
N ARG A 12 -28.50 -53.96 41.12
CA ARG A 12 -28.16 -52.73 41.83
C ARG A 12 -28.93 -51.56 41.21
N ASN A 13 -30.12 -51.27 41.75
CA ASN A 13 -30.88 -50.06 41.44
C ASN A 13 -30.57 -48.94 42.44
N ASN A 14 -30.40 -47.72 41.92
CA ASN A 14 -30.39 -46.41 42.60
C ASN A 14 -29.36 -46.10 43.72
N ARG A 15 -28.16 -45.68 43.32
CA ARG A 15 -27.25 -44.83 44.13
C ARG A 15 -26.49 -43.82 43.26
N ILE A 16 -27.19 -42.89 42.60
CA ILE A 16 -26.51 -41.85 41.78
C ILE A 16 -26.78 -40.43 42.28
N ASN A 17 -27.71 -40.22 43.23
CA ASN A 17 -28.11 -38.86 43.63
C ASN A 17 -27.58 -38.37 45.00
N ASP A 18 -27.02 -39.23 45.87
CA ASP A 18 -26.53 -38.82 47.21
C ASP A 18 -25.00 -38.66 47.32
N GLU A 19 -24.22 -39.10 46.32
CA GLU A 19 -22.74 -38.99 46.35
C GLU A 19 -22.26 -37.58 45.93
N ASN A 20 -22.96 -36.90 45.02
CA ASN A 20 -22.54 -35.60 44.50
C ASN A 20 -22.71 -34.43 45.50
N GLU A 21 -23.72 -34.50 46.38
CA GLU A 21 -24.03 -33.40 47.32
C GLU A 21 -23.04 -33.40 48.51
N ASN A 22 -22.59 -34.58 48.94
CA ASN A 22 -21.58 -34.73 49.98
C ASN A 22 -20.16 -34.41 49.49
N ASP A 23 -19.85 -34.68 48.22
CA ASP A 23 -18.55 -34.35 47.64
C ASP A 23 -18.31 -32.84 47.57
N ILE A 24 -19.33 -32.04 47.24
CA ILE A 24 -19.22 -30.58 47.19
C ILE A 24 -19.00 -30.01 48.61
N GLN A 25 -19.75 -30.48 49.60
CA GLN A 25 -19.57 -30.05 50.99
C GLN A 25 -18.20 -30.46 51.55
N PHE A 26 -17.71 -31.65 51.18
CA PHE A 26 -16.37 -32.11 51.53
C PHE A 26 -15.28 -31.23 50.91
N ILE A 27 -15.37 -30.92 49.62
CA ILE A 27 -14.42 -30.03 48.93
C ILE A 27 -14.44 -28.63 49.55
N ILE A 28 -15.62 -28.08 49.83
CA ILE A 28 -15.77 -26.75 50.45
C ILE A 28 -15.15 -26.72 51.86
N SER A 29 -15.38 -27.75 52.68
CA SER A 29 -14.77 -27.83 54.02
C SER A 29 -13.24 -27.97 53.97
N LEU A 30 -12.70 -28.68 52.97
CA LEU A 30 -11.26 -28.79 52.74
C LEU A 30 -10.64 -27.45 52.29
N LEU A 31 -11.35 -26.70 51.45
CA LEU A 31 -10.98 -25.33 51.02
C LEU A 31 -10.97 -24.35 52.21
N LEU A 32 -12.02 -24.39 53.05
CA LEU A 32 -12.14 -23.55 54.25
C LEU A 32 -11.06 -23.87 55.29
N LYS A 33 -10.68 -25.15 55.46
CA LYS A 33 -9.61 -25.54 56.38
C LYS A 33 -8.23 -25.04 55.92
N ASN A 34 -7.99 -25.03 54.61
CA ASN A 34 -6.71 -24.62 54.01
C ASN A 34 -6.75 -23.20 53.41
N TRP A 35 -7.66 -22.34 53.85
CA TRP A 35 -7.90 -21.00 53.29
C TRP A 35 -6.64 -20.12 53.20
N TYR A 36 -5.67 -20.29 54.11
CA TYR A 36 -4.38 -19.59 54.07
C TYR A 36 -3.60 -19.82 52.77
N TRP A 37 -3.62 -21.05 52.22
CA TRP A 37 -2.97 -21.37 50.95
C TRP A 37 -3.63 -20.67 49.76
N PHE A 38 -4.96 -20.49 49.81
CA PHE A 38 -5.70 -19.74 48.79
C PHE A 38 -5.37 -18.25 48.84
N ILE A 39 -5.26 -17.68 50.03
CA ILE A 39 -4.84 -16.27 50.19
C ILE A 39 -3.40 -16.11 49.71
N LEU A 40 -2.49 -17.00 50.09
CA LEU A 40 -1.10 -16.95 49.66
C LEU A 40 -1.00 -17.06 48.13
N ALA A 41 -1.69 -18.03 47.52
CA ALA A 41 -1.72 -18.19 46.07
C ALA A 41 -2.29 -16.95 45.37
N THR A 42 -3.35 -16.35 45.93
CA THR A 42 -3.94 -15.11 45.39
C THR A 42 -2.97 -13.94 45.50
N ALA A 43 -2.28 -13.78 46.65
CA ALA A 43 -1.28 -12.73 46.84
C ALA A 43 -0.10 -12.89 45.86
N VAL A 44 0.38 -14.12 45.67
CA VAL A 44 1.45 -14.44 44.69
C VAL A 44 0.97 -14.15 43.27
N ALA A 45 -0.27 -14.50 42.90
CA ALA A 45 -0.83 -14.21 41.59
C ALA A 45 -0.95 -12.69 41.35
N ILE A 46 -1.43 -11.92 42.32
CA ILE A 46 -1.51 -10.45 42.22
C ILE A 46 -0.10 -9.85 42.08
N MET A 47 0.86 -10.34 42.86
CA MET A 47 2.27 -9.90 42.78
C MET A 47 2.85 -10.18 41.39
N ALA A 48 2.63 -11.38 40.85
CA ALA A 48 3.07 -11.77 39.52
C ALA A 48 2.43 -10.91 38.42
N VAL A 49 1.11 -10.67 38.49
CA VAL A 49 0.39 -9.79 37.54
C VAL A 49 0.92 -8.37 37.61
N ARG A 50 1.17 -7.83 38.81
CA ARG A 50 1.71 -6.47 38.97
C ARG A 50 3.12 -6.36 38.39
N LEU A 51 3.97 -7.36 38.59
CA LEU A 51 5.30 -7.43 37.99
C LEU A 51 5.22 -7.51 36.45
N TYR A 52 4.27 -8.30 35.93
CA TYR A 52 4.03 -8.44 34.49
C TYR A 52 3.57 -7.13 33.85
N ILE A 53 2.59 -6.43 34.43
CA ILE A 53 2.08 -5.14 33.90
C ILE A 53 3.18 -4.06 33.95
N LYS A 54 3.99 -4.04 35.01
CA LYS A 54 5.08 -3.05 35.14
C LYS A 54 6.19 -3.26 34.11
N HIS A 55 6.43 -4.50 33.69
CA HIS A 55 7.51 -4.83 32.73
C HIS A 55 7.03 -4.94 31.28
N THR A 56 5.74 -5.10 31.00
CA THR A 56 5.24 -5.21 29.62
C THR A 56 5.07 -3.81 29.00
N MET A 57 5.65 -3.58 27.82
CA MET A 57 5.47 -2.31 27.12
C MET A 57 4.06 -2.20 26.52
N PRO A 58 3.40 -1.03 26.65
CA PRO A 58 2.13 -0.80 25.97
C PRO A 58 2.35 -0.73 24.46
N ILE A 59 1.53 -1.48 23.71
CA ILE A 59 1.46 -1.41 22.25
C ILE A 59 0.25 -0.55 21.89
N TYR A 60 0.49 0.46 21.08
CA TYR A 60 -0.52 1.39 20.61
C TYR A 60 -0.90 1.07 19.17
N ARG A 61 -2.19 1.17 18.89
CA ARG A 61 -2.73 1.09 17.54
C ARG A 61 -3.02 2.50 17.03
N THR A 62 -2.23 2.96 16.08
CA THR A 62 -2.49 4.21 15.36
C THR A 62 -3.25 3.86 14.10
N SER A 63 -4.33 4.60 13.80
CA SER A 63 -5.11 4.35 12.60
C SER A 63 -5.59 5.64 11.95
N ALA A 64 -5.71 5.60 10.63
CA ALA A 64 -6.28 6.65 9.81
C ALA A 64 -7.30 6.02 8.86
N THR A 65 -8.28 6.82 8.48
CA THR A 65 -9.36 6.39 7.59
C THR A 65 -9.33 7.26 6.35
N ILE A 66 -9.37 6.63 5.17
CA ILE A 66 -9.39 7.30 3.88
C ILE A 66 -10.58 6.80 3.08
N LEU A 67 -11.35 7.75 2.53
CA LEU A 67 -12.37 7.47 1.53
C LEU A 67 -11.69 7.46 0.16
N ILE A 68 -11.87 6.37 -0.57
CA ILE A 68 -11.44 6.26 -1.97
C ILE A 68 -12.60 6.71 -2.84
N ASN A 69 -12.49 7.93 -3.39
CA ASN A 69 -13.45 8.42 -4.37
C ASN A 69 -13.22 7.76 -5.72
N GLU A 70 -14.18 6.93 -6.15
CA GLU A 70 -14.26 6.39 -7.50
C GLU A 70 -15.02 7.34 -8.44
N THR A 71 -14.73 8.65 -8.36
CA THR A 71 -15.24 9.61 -9.34
C THR A 71 -14.29 9.67 -10.53
N GLY A 72 -14.41 8.69 -11.41
CA GLY A 72 -14.27 8.92 -12.83
C GLY A 72 -15.69 8.95 -13.40
N GLU A 73 -16.08 10.04 -14.04
CA GLU A 73 -17.32 10.14 -14.81
C GLU A 73 -17.42 8.92 -15.74
N ARG A 74 -18.23 7.94 -15.35
CA ARG A 74 -18.62 6.85 -16.22
C ARG A 74 -19.81 7.35 -17.03
N PRO A 75 -19.77 7.33 -18.37
CA PRO A 75 -21.00 7.42 -19.15
C PRO A 75 -21.95 6.32 -18.66
N MET A 76 -23.23 6.64 -18.64
CA MET A 76 -24.40 5.94 -18.08
C MET A 76 -24.68 4.53 -18.68
N LEU A 77 -23.65 3.70 -18.85
CA LEU A 77 -23.75 2.29 -19.22
C LEU A 77 -23.06 1.48 -18.13
N ASP A 78 -23.79 1.29 -17.04
CA ASP A 78 -23.37 0.46 -15.93
C ASP A 78 -23.49 -1.02 -16.33
N ASN A 79 -22.44 -1.57 -16.93
CA ASN A 79 -22.31 -3.01 -17.14
C ASN A 79 -22.08 -3.78 -15.80
N SER A 80 -22.15 -3.11 -14.64
CA SER A 80 -22.08 -3.80 -13.36
C SER A 80 -23.26 -4.73 -13.12
N GLU A 81 -24.45 -4.46 -13.67
CA GLU A 81 -25.61 -5.37 -13.56
C GLU A 81 -25.39 -6.67 -14.34
N ILE A 82 -24.80 -6.60 -15.54
CA ILE A 82 -24.49 -7.77 -16.37
C ILE A 82 -23.35 -8.60 -15.76
N LEU A 83 -22.37 -7.94 -15.13
CA LEU A 83 -21.26 -8.61 -14.43
C LEU A 83 -21.68 -9.20 -13.07
N GLN A 84 -22.63 -8.58 -12.37
CA GLN A 84 -23.27 -9.13 -11.16
C GLN A 84 -24.14 -10.35 -11.48
N GLY A 85 -24.78 -10.40 -12.65
CA GLY A 85 -25.48 -11.58 -13.17
C GLY A 85 -24.58 -12.81 -13.36
N LEU A 86 -23.26 -12.61 -13.45
CA LEU A 86 -22.22 -13.65 -13.51
C LEU A 86 -21.52 -13.89 -12.15
N GLY A 87 -21.98 -13.26 -11.06
CA GLY A 87 -21.46 -13.43 -9.71
C GLY A 87 -20.12 -12.75 -9.41
N LEU A 88 -19.69 -11.78 -10.24
CA LEU A 88 -18.40 -11.10 -10.08
C LEU A 88 -18.56 -9.65 -9.55
N PRO A 89 -18.03 -9.31 -8.36
CA PRO A 89 -18.14 -7.97 -7.78
C PRO A 89 -17.17 -6.96 -8.44
N GLY A 90 -17.69 -6.14 -9.36
CA GLY A 90 -16.91 -5.17 -10.16
C GLY A 90 -16.24 -4.03 -9.37
N GLY A 91 -16.78 -3.61 -8.22
CA GLY A 91 -16.21 -2.54 -7.38
C GLY A 91 -15.02 -2.96 -6.51
N MET A 92 -14.90 -4.26 -6.17
CA MET A 92 -13.84 -4.74 -5.26
C MET A 92 -12.43 -4.68 -5.88
N ARG A 93 -12.32 -4.74 -7.21
CA ARG A 93 -11.02 -4.82 -7.90
C ARG A 93 -10.24 -3.51 -7.82
N ASN A 94 -10.90 -2.36 -7.90
CA ASN A 94 -10.23 -1.06 -7.83
C ASN A 94 -9.73 -0.76 -6.40
N LEU A 95 -10.53 -1.10 -5.39
CA LEU A 95 -10.16 -0.94 -3.99
C LEU A 95 -8.97 -1.82 -3.60
N GLN A 96 -8.90 -3.05 -4.11
CA GLN A 96 -7.74 -3.93 -3.93
C GLN A 96 -6.45 -3.32 -4.49
N ASN A 97 -6.51 -2.59 -5.62
CA ASN A 97 -5.35 -1.89 -6.16
C ASN A 97 -4.86 -0.80 -5.20
N GLN A 98 -5.76 0.01 -4.67
CA GLN A 98 -5.40 1.06 -3.72
C GLN A 98 -4.77 0.46 -2.46
N ILE A 99 -5.33 -0.64 -1.94
CA ILE A 99 -4.74 -1.39 -0.82
C ILE A 99 -3.32 -1.86 -1.16
N MET A 100 -3.09 -2.36 -2.38
CA MET A 100 -1.79 -2.85 -2.81
C MET A 100 -0.75 -1.72 -2.95
N ILE A 101 -1.16 -0.55 -3.44
CA ILE A 101 -0.31 0.65 -3.53
C ILE A 101 0.05 1.14 -2.13
N ILE A 102 -0.92 1.24 -1.22
CA ILE A 102 -0.69 1.65 0.16
C ILE A 102 0.28 0.68 0.85
N ARG A 103 0.11 -0.63 0.67
CA ARG A 103 1.02 -1.65 1.24
C ARG A 103 2.35 -1.79 0.50
N SER A 104 2.63 -0.99 -0.52
CA SER A 104 3.81 -1.17 -1.35
C SER A 104 5.10 -0.76 -0.65
N GLY A 105 6.18 -1.50 -0.93
CA GLY A 105 7.52 -1.17 -0.46
C GLY A 105 8.01 0.16 -1.01
N ARG A 106 7.68 0.48 -2.28
CA ARG A 106 8.04 1.75 -2.91
C ARG A 106 7.44 2.95 -2.19
N LEU A 107 6.14 2.93 -1.89
CA LEU A 107 5.51 4.03 -1.16
C LEU A 107 6.10 4.16 0.25
N THR A 108 6.35 3.03 0.92
CA THR A 108 7.02 3.01 2.24
C THR A 108 8.43 3.60 2.15
N GLU A 109 9.18 3.26 1.12
CA GLU A 109 10.52 3.75 0.85
C GLU A 109 10.53 5.26 0.62
N GLU A 110 9.65 5.77 -0.23
CA GLU A 110 9.49 7.21 -0.48
C GLU A 110 9.04 7.97 0.78
N THR A 111 8.23 7.32 1.64
CA THR A 111 7.81 7.87 2.94
C THR A 111 9.00 7.99 3.90
N LEU A 112 9.80 6.92 4.02
CA LEU A 112 10.95 6.87 4.93
C LEU A 112 12.08 7.82 4.51
N ASN A 113 12.18 8.18 3.23
CA ASN A 113 13.12 9.22 2.75
C ASN A 113 12.84 10.60 3.35
N GLU A 114 11.58 10.92 3.68
CA GLU A 114 11.21 12.21 4.27
C GLU A 114 11.20 12.21 5.80
N LEU A 115 11.48 11.06 6.43
CA LEU A 115 11.41 10.90 7.87
C LEU A 115 12.80 10.57 8.44
N PRO A 116 13.18 11.16 9.59
CA PRO A 116 14.47 10.90 10.23
C PRO A 116 14.46 9.57 11.01
N PHE A 117 14.03 8.47 10.38
CA PHE A 117 13.86 7.16 11.02
C PHE A 117 15.00 6.19 10.76
N GLU A 118 15.96 6.57 9.91
CA GLU A 118 17.15 5.79 9.62
C GLU A 118 18.01 5.55 10.86
N ILE A 119 18.11 6.57 11.74
CA ILE A 119 18.75 6.46 13.04
C ILE A 119 17.68 6.32 14.10
N GLU A 120 17.64 5.17 14.76
CA GLU A 120 16.72 4.93 15.85
C GLU A 120 17.44 5.08 17.19
N PHE A 121 16.96 6.01 18.02
CA PHE A 121 17.42 6.18 19.39
C PHE A 121 16.48 5.49 20.37
N TYR A 122 17.01 4.82 21.38
CA TYR A 122 16.24 4.21 22.46
C TYR A 122 17.05 4.09 23.75
N THR A 123 16.36 3.94 24.88
CA THR A 123 16.98 3.51 26.14
C THR A 123 16.65 2.04 26.39
N LYS A 124 17.58 1.30 27.02
CA LYS A 124 17.34 -0.09 27.43
C LYS A 124 16.83 -0.11 28.87
N GLY A 125 15.66 -0.71 29.07
CA GLY A 125 15.24 -1.24 30.36
C GLY A 125 15.72 -2.68 30.55
N LEU A 126 15.28 -3.36 31.61
CA LEU A 126 15.68 -4.74 31.90
C LEU A 126 15.44 -5.74 30.75
N LYS A 127 14.38 -5.54 29.95
CA LYS A 127 14.05 -6.40 28.81
C LYS A 127 13.60 -5.65 27.56
N ASN A 128 13.32 -4.35 27.66
CA ASN A 128 12.64 -3.63 26.61
C ASN A 128 13.47 -2.44 26.10
N LYS A 129 13.34 -2.14 24.82
CA LYS A 129 13.91 -0.96 24.16
C LYS A 129 12.85 0.14 24.10
N VAL A 130 13.03 1.21 24.86
CA VAL A 130 12.11 2.36 24.91
C VAL A 130 12.53 3.37 23.83
N PRO A 131 11.80 3.51 22.72
CA PRO A 131 12.17 4.42 21.64
C PRO A 131 12.10 5.89 22.09
N VAL A 132 13.14 6.65 21.74
CA VAL A 132 13.23 8.10 22.00
C VAL A 132 12.86 8.84 20.70
N TYR A 133 11.62 9.33 20.62
CA TYR A 133 11.10 10.12 19.50
C TYR A 133 9.81 10.83 19.97
N PRO A 134 9.54 12.10 19.58
CA PRO A 134 10.21 12.93 18.56
C PRO A 134 11.37 13.79 19.06
N SER A 135 11.52 13.96 20.38
CA SER A 135 12.56 14.80 20.99
C SER A 135 13.91 14.07 20.97
N LEU A 136 14.57 14.06 19.82
CA LEU A 136 15.88 13.43 19.64
C LEU A 136 16.96 14.23 20.39
N PRO A 137 17.63 13.65 21.40
CA PRO A 137 18.62 14.37 22.19
C PRO A 137 19.92 14.61 21.43
N LEU A 138 20.19 13.82 20.39
CA LEU A 138 21.40 13.85 19.58
C LEU A 138 21.09 13.93 18.09
N ARG A 139 22.06 14.43 17.34
CA ARG A 139 22.08 14.39 15.87
C ARG A 139 23.45 13.92 15.40
N ILE A 140 23.46 12.93 14.52
CA ILE A 140 24.69 12.41 13.91
C ILE A 140 24.82 13.06 12.53
N LEU A 141 25.97 13.65 12.26
CA LEU A 141 26.28 14.36 11.03
C LEU A 141 27.51 13.75 10.37
N SER A 142 27.47 13.62 9.04
CA SER A 142 28.62 13.28 8.20
C SER A 142 28.64 14.21 6.98
N LYS A 143 29.82 14.45 6.40
CA LYS A 143 29.96 15.20 5.14
C LYS A 143 29.48 14.39 3.93
N SER A 144 29.46 13.06 4.06
CA SER A 144 28.99 12.11 3.06
C SER A 144 28.00 11.15 3.74
N GLU A 145 28.03 9.86 3.42
CA GLU A 145 27.34 8.83 4.19
C GLU A 145 27.92 8.71 5.61
N ILE A 146 27.10 8.29 6.57
CA ILE A 146 27.54 8.05 7.94
C ILE A 146 28.42 6.78 7.92
N PRO A 147 29.72 6.87 8.28
CA PRO A 147 30.68 5.78 8.20
C PRO A 147 30.55 4.83 9.40
N LEU A 148 29.31 4.45 9.75
CA LEU A 148 29.02 3.49 10.81
C LEU A 148 28.37 2.26 10.20
N PRO A 149 28.72 1.05 10.66
CA PRO A 149 28.07 -0.17 10.20
C PRO A 149 26.55 -0.11 10.45
N ARG A 150 25.81 -0.57 9.44
CA ARG A 150 24.35 -0.65 9.51
C ARG A 150 23.91 -1.80 10.42
N ASP A 151 22.72 -1.68 10.98
CA ASP A 151 22.09 -2.67 11.87
C ASP A 151 22.96 -3.05 13.09
N THR A 152 23.89 -2.17 13.46
CA THR A 152 24.77 -2.31 14.61
C THR A 152 24.35 -1.36 15.72
N GLU A 153 24.36 -1.85 16.96
CA GLU A 153 23.95 -1.10 18.14
C GLU A 153 25.15 -0.39 18.77
N PHE A 154 24.97 0.90 19.03
CA PHE A 154 25.95 1.76 19.69
C PHE A 154 25.36 2.29 21.00
N GLU A 155 26.20 2.32 22.03
CA GLU A 155 25.90 2.87 23.34
C GLU A 155 26.60 4.22 23.55
N ILE A 156 25.88 5.18 24.10
CA ILE A 156 26.38 6.51 24.45
C ILE A 156 26.24 6.68 25.97
N LEU A 157 27.40 6.70 26.64
CA LEU A 157 27.53 6.96 28.07
C LEU A 157 27.83 8.44 28.28
N TYR A 158 26.86 9.23 28.76
CA TYR A 158 27.09 10.64 29.05
C TYR A 158 27.92 10.79 30.34
N LEU A 159 29.08 11.45 30.24
CA LEU A 159 30.04 11.63 31.35
C LEU A 159 29.97 13.03 31.98
N GLY A 160 29.09 13.91 31.49
CA GLY A 160 29.01 15.31 31.93
C GLY A 160 29.99 16.23 31.19
N ASN A 161 29.75 17.54 31.30
CA ASN A 161 30.51 18.60 30.62
C ASN A 161 30.58 18.39 29.10
N SER A 162 29.47 18.00 28.48
CA SER A 162 29.39 17.70 27.04
C SER A 162 30.28 16.55 26.56
N ARG A 163 30.84 15.73 27.46
CA ARG A 163 31.62 14.54 27.12
C ARG A 163 30.78 13.29 27.17
N PHE A 164 31.08 12.36 26.28
CA PHE A 164 30.46 11.05 26.25
C PHE A 164 31.47 9.98 25.87
N ASN A 165 31.16 8.74 26.23
CA ASN A 165 31.86 7.56 25.73
C ASN A 165 30.96 6.85 24.73
N LEU A 166 31.46 6.60 23.53
CA LEU A 166 30.80 5.84 22.48
C LEU A 166 31.33 4.41 22.49
N VAL A 167 30.45 3.44 22.73
CA VAL A 167 30.78 2.03 22.81
C VAL A 167 29.99 1.24 21.77
N SER A 168 30.65 0.30 21.10
CA SER A 168 30.02 -0.73 20.28
C SER A 168 30.48 -2.10 20.77
N GLU A 169 29.53 -2.93 21.19
CA GLU A 169 29.76 -4.31 21.64
C GLU A 169 29.79 -5.32 20.46
N SER A 170 29.75 -4.82 19.22
CA SER A 170 29.75 -5.69 18.03
C SER A 170 31.12 -6.29 17.77
N ASP A 171 31.18 -7.61 17.59
CA ASP A 171 32.40 -8.35 17.24
C ASP A 171 33.06 -7.84 15.93
N TYR A 172 32.24 -7.33 15.00
CA TYR A 172 32.69 -6.84 13.70
C TYR A 172 33.15 -5.38 13.72
N PHE A 173 32.75 -4.62 14.74
CA PHE A 173 33.12 -3.21 14.89
C PHE A 173 33.23 -2.83 16.37
N PRO A 174 34.25 -3.34 17.08
CA PRO A 174 34.49 -2.96 18.46
C PRO A 174 34.95 -1.51 18.50
N LEU A 175 34.17 -0.65 19.16
CA LEU A 175 34.50 0.76 19.32
C LEU A 175 34.40 1.12 20.80
N ASN A 176 35.39 1.85 21.30
CA ASN A 176 35.35 2.47 22.61
C ASN A 176 36.11 3.80 22.51
N THR A 177 35.38 4.90 22.40
CA THR A 177 35.97 6.22 22.13
C THR A 177 35.34 7.27 23.00
N LEU A 178 36.20 7.97 23.74
CA LEU A 178 35.82 9.13 24.54
C LEU A 178 35.90 10.39 23.67
N ALA A 179 34.79 11.11 23.55
CA ALA A 179 34.67 12.29 22.70
C ALA A 179 33.81 13.38 23.37
N THR A 180 33.91 14.60 22.86
CA THR A 180 33.03 15.72 23.24
C THR A 180 31.99 15.91 22.14
N PHE A 181 30.77 16.32 22.52
CA PHE A 181 29.75 16.68 21.53
C PHE A 181 30.24 17.85 20.67
N GLY A 182 30.06 17.71 19.36
CA GLY A 182 30.55 18.68 18.36
C GLY A 182 31.96 18.37 17.81
N ASP A 183 32.73 17.49 18.45
CA ASP A 183 34.04 17.07 17.94
C ASP A 183 33.89 16.07 16.78
N THR A 184 34.86 16.09 15.86
CA THR A 184 34.94 15.11 14.78
C THR A 184 35.55 13.81 15.28
N ILE A 185 34.79 12.72 15.15
CA ILE A 185 35.22 11.37 15.49
C ILE A 185 35.70 10.70 14.21
N GLU A 186 36.92 10.18 14.24
CA GLU A 186 37.52 9.42 13.15
C GLU A 186 37.34 7.93 13.40
N VAL A 187 36.80 7.23 12.40
CA VAL A 187 36.65 5.78 12.36
C VAL A 187 37.33 5.25 11.08
N PRO A 188 37.67 3.96 11.00
CA PRO A 188 38.38 3.40 9.84
C PRO A 188 37.76 3.76 8.49
N ASP A 189 36.42 3.83 8.44
CA ASP A 189 35.65 4.06 7.22
C ASP A 189 35.26 5.54 6.99
N GLY A 190 35.69 6.48 7.84
CA GLY A 190 35.43 7.91 7.63
C GLY A 190 35.38 8.77 8.88
N LYS A 191 34.75 9.94 8.76
CA LYS A 191 34.62 10.92 9.85
C LYS A 191 33.17 11.33 10.04
N PHE A 192 32.73 11.45 11.29
CA PHE A 192 31.40 11.94 11.63
C PHE A 192 31.43 12.80 12.90
N VAL A 193 30.35 13.53 13.15
CA VAL A 193 30.18 14.42 14.30
C VAL A 193 28.88 14.04 15.02
N ILE A 194 28.93 13.97 16.34
CA ILE A 194 27.73 13.82 17.18
C ILE A 194 27.46 15.15 17.86
N GLU A 195 26.33 15.78 17.52
CA GLU A 195 25.87 17.02 18.15
C GLU A 195 24.84 16.72 19.25
N CYS A 196 24.99 17.40 20.39
CA CYS A 196 23.96 17.41 21.42
C CYS A 196 22.91 18.47 21.09
N ARG A 197 21.65 18.04 20.92
CA ARG A 197 20.51 18.94 20.71
C ARG A 197 19.80 19.31 22.00
N ASN A 198 19.80 18.40 22.98
CA ASN A 198 19.11 18.60 24.24
C ASN A 198 19.94 18.02 25.39
N GLU A 199 20.71 18.88 26.04
CA GLU A 199 21.51 18.51 27.21
C GLU A 199 20.64 18.23 28.45
N GLU A 200 19.48 18.90 28.57
CA GLU A 200 18.54 18.67 29.67
C GLU A 200 17.96 17.25 29.67
N TRP A 201 17.84 16.63 28.49
CA TRP A 201 17.43 15.24 28.37
C TRP A 201 18.41 14.31 29.11
N PHE A 202 19.71 14.52 28.94
CA PHE A 202 20.73 13.73 29.63
C PHE A 202 20.77 14.00 31.14
N ARG A 203 20.55 15.26 31.55
CA ARG A 203 20.47 15.63 32.98
C ARG A 203 19.24 15.01 33.66
N SER A 204 18.11 15.00 32.97
CA SER A 204 16.85 14.42 33.49
C SER A 204 16.87 12.89 33.51
N ASN A 205 17.68 12.27 32.65
CA ASN A 205 17.84 10.82 32.54
C ASN A 205 19.22 10.36 33.04
N SER A 206 19.81 11.07 34.01
CA SER A 206 21.10 10.74 34.61
C SER A 206 21.04 9.36 35.28
N GLY A 207 21.45 8.31 34.56
CA GLY A 207 21.36 6.91 34.98
C GLY A 207 20.80 5.96 33.92
N GLN A 208 20.33 6.46 32.77
CA GLN A 208 20.01 5.64 31.60
C GLN A 208 21.00 5.90 30.48
N ASN A 209 21.53 4.81 29.93
CA ASN A 209 22.39 4.87 28.75
C ASN A 209 21.50 5.03 27.51
N LEU A 210 21.94 5.92 26.60
CA LEU A 210 21.28 6.11 25.32
C LEU A 210 21.90 5.18 24.31
N TYR A 211 21.07 4.45 23.59
CA TYR A 211 21.52 3.59 22.50
C TYR A 211 21.00 4.15 21.18
N PHE A 212 21.75 3.90 20.11
CA PHE A 212 21.26 4.13 18.76
C PHE A 212 21.63 3.00 17.82
N VAL A 213 20.79 2.79 16.81
CA VAL A 213 21.04 1.86 15.70
C VAL A 213 20.82 2.61 14.39
N LEU A 214 21.78 2.45 13.49
CA LEU A 214 21.67 2.95 12.12
C LEU A 214 21.11 1.83 11.24
N HIS A 215 19.81 1.85 10.96
CA HIS A 215 19.15 0.76 10.23
C HIS A 215 19.60 0.70 8.77
N SER A 216 19.77 -0.52 8.23
CA SER A 216 19.91 -0.68 6.79
C SER A 216 18.58 -0.37 6.10
N ARG A 217 18.67 0.22 4.90
CA ARG A 217 17.49 0.71 4.18
C ARG A 217 16.45 -0.38 3.95
N ILE A 218 16.90 -1.57 3.54
CA ILE A 218 16.04 -2.70 3.23
C ILE A 218 15.33 -3.21 4.49
N ASN A 219 16.05 -3.34 5.61
CA ASN A 219 15.47 -3.80 6.87
C ASN A 219 14.46 -2.80 7.42
N LEU A 220 14.75 -1.50 7.33
CA LEU A 220 13.84 -0.46 7.75
C LEU A 220 12.53 -0.51 6.93
N ILE A 221 12.62 -0.56 5.60
CA ILE A 221 11.43 -0.67 4.73
C ILE A 221 10.62 -1.91 5.08
N ASN A 222 11.26 -3.08 5.16
CA ASN A 222 10.59 -4.34 5.45
C ASN A 222 9.90 -4.34 6.82
N ASN A 223 10.51 -3.70 7.84
CA ASN A 223 9.90 -3.55 9.15
C ASN A 223 8.58 -2.76 9.06
N TYR A 224 8.59 -1.60 8.41
CA TYR A 224 7.38 -0.78 8.27
C TYR A 224 6.32 -1.42 7.38
N VAL A 225 6.69 -2.00 6.24
CA VAL A 225 5.75 -2.72 5.35
C VAL A 225 4.99 -3.81 6.11
N ARG A 226 5.67 -4.58 6.97
CA ARG A 226 5.05 -5.64 7.78
C ARG A 226 4.10 -5.11 8.86
N ARG A 227 4.29 -3.88 9.32
CA ARG A 227 3.50 -3.27 10.40
C ARG A 227 2.25 -2.55 9.89
N ILE A 228 2.20 -2.20 8.60
CA ILE A 228 1.03 -1.57 7.98
C ILE A 228 -0.06 -2.62 7.74
N ASN A 229 -1.20 -2.43 8.38
CA ASN A 229 -2.43 -3.17 8.10
C ASN A 229 -3.46 -2.26 7.43
N VAL A 230 -4.01 -2.72 6.31
CA VAL A 230 -5.07 -2.01 5.57
C VAL A 230 -6.28 -2.91 5.47
N GLU A 231 -7.41 -2.46 6.00
CA GLU A 231 -8.67 -3.21 6.02
C GLU A 231 -9.81 -2.35 5.50
N LEU A 232 -10.80 -2.97 4.86
CA LEU A 232 -12.04 -2.29 4.51
C LEU A 232 -12.86 -2.08 5.78
N LEU A 233 -13.43 -0.88 5.96
CA LEU A 233 -14.37 -0.63 7.06
C LEU A 233 -15.70 -1.36 6.89
N SER A 234 -16.14 -1.53 5.65
CA SER A 234 -17.34 -2.27 5.28
C SER A 234 -17.06 -3.08 4.02
N LYS A 235 -17.64 -4.28 3.91
CA LYS A 235 -17.45 -5.18 2.75
C LYS A 235 -17.89 -4.56 1.42
N GLU A 236 -18.81 -3.59 1.48
CA GLU A 236 -19.38 -2.89 0.32
C GLU A 236 -18.95 -1.41 0.26
N GLY A 237 -18.13 -0.95 1.21
CA GLY A 237 -17.74 0.45 1.32
C GLY A 237 -16.40 0.77 0.66
N SER A 238 -16.26 1.99 0.14
CA SER A 238 -15.01 2.53 -0.43
C SER A 238 -14.08 3.15 0.62
N VAL A 239 -14.31 2.84 1.90
CA VAL A 239 -13.56 3.42 3.01
C VAL A 239 -12.54 2.41 3.55
N LEU A 240 -11.27 2.80 3.51
CA LEU A 240 -10.15 2.01 4.02
C LEU A 240 -9.72 2.52 5.40
N ARG A 241 -9.50 1.59 6.33
CA ARG A 241 -8.78 1.85 7.57
C ARG A 241 -7.35 1.35 7.41
N ILE A 242 -6.40 2.28 7.50
CA ILE A 242 -4.98 1.98 7.58
C ILE A 242 -4.61 2.06 9.05
N SER A 243 -3.94 1.03 9.56
CA SER A 243 -3.49 1.00 10.95
C SER A 243 -2.10 0.42 11.09
N MET A 244 -1.41 0.85 12.13
CA MET A 244 -0.09 0.36 12.50
C MET A 244 -0.03 0.17 14.01
N ASN A 245 0.64 -0.89 14.44
CA ASN A 245 0.90 -1.16 15.85
C ASN A 245 2.36 -0.85 16.19
N GLY A 246 2.60 -0.21 17.34
CA GLY A 246 3.94 0.07 17.82
C GLY A 246 3.99 0.65 19.22
N THR A 247 5.19 0.80 19.75
CA THR A 247 5.44 1.26 21.11
C THR A 247 5.51 2.78 21.21
N ASN A 248 5.74 3.50 20.11
CA ASN A 248 5.78 4.96 20.06
C ASN A 248 4.63 5.53 19.22
N ARG A 249 3.65 6.11 19.91
CA ARG A 249 2.45 6.70 19.29
C ARG A 249 2.77 7.78 18.27
N ILE A 250 3.71 8.66 18.60
CA ILE A 250 4.05 9.84 17.78
C ILE A 250 4.80 9.40 16.52
N LYS A 251 5.79 8.52 16.66
CA LYS A 251 6.55 7.95 15.53
C LYS A 251 5.62 7.27 14.52
N ASP A 252 4.66 6.49 15.03
CA ASP A 252 3.70 5.78 14.20
C ASP A 252 2.68 6.71 13.53
N MET A 253 2.27 7.78 14.23
CA MET A 253 1.40 8.82 13.68
C MET A 253 2.09 9.62 12.58
N ASP A 254 3.34 10.04 12.79
CA ASP A 254 4.10 10.82 11.81
C ASP A 254 4.39 9.98 10.57
N PHE A 255 4.72 8.70 10.75
CA PHE A 255 4.80 7.75 9.63
C PHE A 255 3.49 7.70 8.85
N LEU A 256 2.38 7.40 9.52
CA LEU A 256 1.09 7.16 8.87
C LEU A 256 0.57 8.41 8.14
N ASN A 257 0.72 9.58 8.75
CA ASN A 257 0.38 10.87 8.15
C ASN A 257 1.19 11.12 6.88
N LYS A 258 2.51 10.97 6.96
CA LYS A 258 3.40 11.19 5.81
C LYS A 258 3.14 10.17 4.70
N HIS A 259 2.88 8.92 5.07
CA HIS A 259 2.57 7.84 4.14
C HIS A 259 1.30 8.10 3.34
N LEU A 260 0.23 8.54 4.03
CA LEU A 260 -1.03 8.91 3.36
C LEU A 260 -0.91 10.18 2.53
N GLN A 261 -0.14 11.17 2.99
CA GLN A 261 0.16 12.38 2.21
C GLN A 261 0.85 12.01 0.89
N LYS A 262 1.84 11.11 0.93
CA LYS A 262 2.53 10.62 -0.27
C LYS A 262 1.61 9.81 -1.18
N PHE A 263 0.79 8.93 -0.61
CA PHE A 263 -0.20 8.19 -1.38
C PHE A 263 -1.15 9.13 -2.14
N GLN A 264 -1.65 10.18 -1.48
CA GLN A 264 -2.51 11.18 -2.11
C GLN A 264 -1.79 11.95 -3.22
N ALA A 265 -0.54 12.36 -2.99
CA ALA A 265 0.27 13.06 -3.98
C ALA A 265 0.52 12.20 -5.24
N ILE A 266 0.92 10.94 -5.07
CA ILE A 266 1.13 10.00 -6.18
C ILE A 266 -0.18 9.74 -6.93
N SER A 267 -1.29 9.61 -6.21
CA SER A 267 -2.61 9.41 -6.82
C SER A 267 -3.05 10.62 -7.64
N LEU A 268 -2.78 11.84 -7.18
CA LEU A 268 -3.07 13.07 -7.90
C LEU A 268 -2.19 13.22 -9.14
N ASP A 269 -0.89 13.00 -9.00
CA ASP A 269 0.08 13.06 -10.10
C ASP A 269 -0.29 12.08 -11.22
N LYS A 270 -0.63 10.84 -10.86
CA LYS A 270 -1.11 9.84 -11.80
C LYS A 270 -2.37 10.30 -12.55
N LYS A 271 -3.36 10.89 -11.84
CA LYS A 271 -4.57 11.44 -12.47
C LYS A 271 -4.24 12.59 -13.43
N ASN A 272 -3.30 13.45 -13.08
CA ASN A 272 -2.86 14.54 -13.95
C ASN A 272 -2.17 14.02 -15.22
N ILE A 273 -1.28 13.04 -15.09
CA ILE A 273 -0.61 12.40 -16.24
C ILE A 273 -1.64 11.73 -17.16
N GLU A 274 -2.62 11.03 -16.61
CA GLU A 274 -3.71 10.43 -17.39
C GLU A 274 -4.55 11.50 -18.12
N ALA A 275 -4.88 12.61 -17.46
CA ALA A 275 -5.61 13.72 -18.07
C ALA A 275 -4.81 14.41 -19.19
N GLU A 276 -3.52 14.70 -18.96
CA GLU A 276 -2.65 15.33 -19.95
C GLU A 276 -2.52 14.47 -21.21
N ARG A 277 -2.39 13.15 -21.06
CA ARG A 277 -2.36 12.20 -22.18
C ARG A 277 -3.65 12.22 -22.98
N ARG A 278 -4.81 12.30 -22.30
CA ARG A 278 -6.11 12.41 -22.97
C ARG A 278 -6.23 13.73 -23.74
N ILE A 279 -5.87 14.85 -23.12
CA ILE A 279 -5.88 16.17 -23.78
C ILE A 279 -5.00 16.13 -25.03
N ARG A 280 -3.76 15.64 -24.90
CA ARG A 280 -2.83 15.51 -26.03
C ARG A 280 -3.38 14.64 -27.15
N PHE A 281 -4.07 13.55 -26.81
CA PHE A 281 -4.72 12.71 -27.81
C PHE A 281 -5.83 13.48 -28.54
N ILE A 282 -6.71 14.16 -27.81
CA ILE A 282 -7.81 14.96 -28.37
C ILE A 282 -7.28 16.09 -29.27
N ASP A 283 -6.28 16.83 -28.82
CA ASP A 283 -5.67 17.92 -29.59
C ASP A 283 -5.14 17.42 -30.94
N ASN A 284 -4.47 16.26 -30.94
CA ASN A 284 -4.00 15.62 -32.17
C ASN A 284 -5.16 15.21 -33.10
N GLN A 285 -6.31 14.77 -32.55
CA GLN A 285 -7.48 14.45 -33.36
C GLN A 285 -8.16 15.71 -33.92
N LEU A 286 -8.23 16.79 -33.14
CA LEU A 286 -8.87 18.05 -33.58
C LEU A 286 -8.14 18.68 -34.77
N ILE A 287 -6.81 18.62 -34.80
CA ILE A 287 -6.02 19.10 -35.96
C ILE A 287 -6.45 18.34 -37.24
N GLY A 288 -6.49 17.01 -37.18
CA GLY A 288 -6.90 16.18 -38.32
C GLY A 288 -8.34 16.44 -38.78
N ILE A 289 -9.28 16.63 -37.83
CA ILE A 289 -10.68 16.93 -38.15
C ILE A 289 -10.81 18.33 -38.77
N SER A 290 -10.10 19.33 -38.24
CA SER A 290 -10.13 20.71 -38.76
C SER A 290 -9.65 20.78 -40.22
N ASP A 291 -8.55 20.10 -40.54
CA ASP A 291 -8.03 20.02 -41.91
C ASP A 291 -9.02 19.32 -42.84
N SER A 292 -9.61 18.22 -42.38
CA SER A 292 -10.63 17.48 -43.12
C SER A 292 -11.89 18.32 -43.36
N LEU A 293 -12.37 19.06 -42.37
CA LEU A 293 -13.56 19.90 -42.48
C LEU A 293 -13.32 21.06 -43.43
N SER A 294 -12.17 21.73 -43.34
CA SER A 294 -11.76 22.80 -44.27
C SER A 294 -11.70 22.30 -45.72
N LEU A 295 -11.18 21.09 -45.96
CA LEU A 295 -11.21 20.46 -47.28
C LEU A 295 -12.65 20.21 -47.77
N THR A 296 -13.54 19.72 -46.89
CA THR A 296 -14.95 19.48 -47.23
C THR A 296 -15.72 20.78 -47.49
N GLU A 297 -15.50 21.83 -46.69
CA GLU A 297 -16.09 23.15 -46.88
C GLU A 297 -15.66 23.77 -48.22
N ASN A 298 -14.36 23.69 -48.55
CA ASN A 298 -13.84 24.13 -49.84
C ASN A 298 -14.48 23.37 -51.02
N ARG A 299 -14.61 22.05 -50.90
CA ARG A 299 -15.29 21.21 -51.91
C ARG A 299 -16.76 21.60 -52.08
N LEU A 300 -17.48 21.84 -50.97
CA LEU A 300 -18.88 22.26 -50.99
C LEU A 300 -19.05 23.66 -51.61
N GLN A 301 -18.17 24.61 -51.26
CA GLN A 301 -18.15 25.94 -51.84
C GLN A 301 -17.88 25.88 -53.35
N GLN A 302 -16.92 25.08 -53.78
CA GLN A 302 -16.61 24.89 -55.20
C GLN A 302 -17.76 24.24 -55.95
N PHE A 303 -18.44 23.27 -55.35
CA PHE A 303 -19.64 22.66 -55.92
C PHE A 303 -20.77 23.70 -56.10
N ARG A 304 -21.04 24.51 -55.07
CA ARG A 304 -22.04 25.59 -55.11
C ARG A 304 -21.71 26.67 -56.16
N SER A 305 -20.45 27.08 -56.24
CA SER A 305 -19.97 28.07 -57.21
C SER A 305 -20.08 27.57 -58.65
N THR A 306 -19.64 26.33 -58.91
CA THR A 306 -19.66 25.73 -60.26
C THR A 306 -21.09 25.54 -60.78
N HIS A 307 -22.02 25.17 -59.90
CA HIS A 307 -23.41 24.86 -60.28
C HIS A 307 -24.40 26.01 -60.05
N ARG A 308 -23.95 27.19 -59.58
CA ARG A 308 -24.75 28.40 -59.33
C ARG A 308 -26.03 28.15 -58.52
N VAL A 309 -25.96 27.27 -57.52
CA VAL A 309 -27.12 26.81 -56.74
C VAL A 309 -27.36 27.76 -55.56
N MET A 310 -28.23 28.77 -55.75
CA MET A 310 -28.72 29.61 -54.63
C MET A 310 -30.02 29.07 -54.01
N ASP A 311 -30.86 28.41 -54.81
CA ASP A 311 -32.03 27.66 -54.33
C ASP A 311 -31.78 26.16 -54.51
N LEU A 312 -31.41 25.48 -53.43
CA LEU A 312 -31.36 24.02 -53.40
C LEU A 312 -32.80 23.51 -53.44
N SER A 313 -33.14 22.67 -54.41
CA SER A 313 -34.39 21.92 -54.39
C SER A 313 -34.48 21.08 -53.11
N ALA A 314 -35.69 20.66 -52.70
CA ALA A 314 -35.87 19.78 -51.55
C ALA A 314 -34.98 18.52 -51.63
N GLN A 315 -34.79 17.96 -52.84
CA GLN A 315 -33.86 16.87 -53.09
C GLN A 315 -32.38 17.24 -52.80
N GLY A 316 -31.97 18.48 -53.06
CA GLY A 316 -30.62 18.96 -52.75
C GLY A 316 -30.35 19.10 -51.26
N GLN A 317 -31.35 19.49 -50.46
CA GLN A 317 -31.21 19.53 -48.99
C GLN A 317 -31.03 18.13 -48.39
N VAL A 318 -31.79 17.14 -48.87
CA VAL A 318 -31.66 15.73 -48.44
C VAL A 318 -30.27 15.17 -48.76
N ILE A 319 -29.72 15.49 -49.94
CA ILE A 319 -28.36 15.06 -50.31
C ILE A 319 -27.31 15.70 -49.39
N ILE A 320 -27.45 16.98 -49.06
CA ILE A 320 -26.51 17.65 -48.14
C ILE A 320 -26.57 17.00 -46.75
N GLU A 321 -27.77 16.74 -46.22
CA GLU A 321 -27.95 16.06 -44.94
C GLU A 321 -27.29 14.66 -44.96
N GLN A 322 -27.47 13.91 -46.05
CA GLN A 322 -26.83 12.60 -46.21
C GLN A 322 -25.30 12.71 -46.28
N VAL A 323 -24.77 13.73 -46.97
CA VAL A 323 -23.32 14.01 -47.02
C VAL A 323 -22.79 14.36 -45.63
N THR A 324 -23.48 15.23 -44.87
CA THR A 324 -23.09 15.57 -43.50
C THR A 324 -23.09 14.34 -42.59
N ASN A 325 -24.08 13.47 -42.70
CA ASN A 325 -24.12 12.21 -41.95
C ASN A 325 -22.96 11.27 -42.34
N LEU A 326 -22.65 11.14 -43.63
CA LEU A 326 -21.50 10.35 -44.09
C LEU A 326 -20.15 10.93 -43.65
N GLU A 327 -20.00 12.26 -43.64
CA GLU A 327 -18.79 12.93 -43.13
C GLU A 327 -18.63 12.73 -41.62
N ASN A 328 -19.72 12.82 -40.85
CA ASN A 328 -19.71 12.51 -39.41
C ASN A 328 -19.32 11.06 -39.15
N GLU A 329 -19.87 10.11 -39.91
CA GLU A 329 -19.52 8.69 -39.77
C GLU A 329 -18.06 8.45 -40.17
N ARG A 330 -17.57 9.08 -41.24
CA ARG A 330 -16.15 9.01 -41.62
C ARG A 330 -15.25 9.58 -40.53
N ALA A 331 -15.60 10.70 -39.92
CA ALA A 331 -14.84 11.30 -38.83
C ALA A 331 -14.77 10.36 -37.62
N ARG A 332 -15.88 9.71 -37.27
CA ARG A 332 -15.95 8.71 -36.20
C ARG A 332 -15.06 7.50 -36.49
N LEU A 333 -15.15 6.92 -37.68
CA LEU A 333 -14.33 5.77 -38.09
C LEU A 333 -12.83 6.11 -38.15
N ASN A 334 -12.47 7.31 -38.58
CA ASN A 334 -11.09 7.79 -38.55
C ASN A 334 -10.55 7.91 -37.13
N LEU A 335 -11.35 8.44 -36.19
CA LEU A 335 -10.97 8.52 -34.78
C LEU A 335 -10.73 7.12 -34.20
N GLU A 336 -11.61 6.18 -34.51
CA GLU A 336 -11.49 4.78 -34.11
C GLU A 336 -10.20 4.14 -34.69
N GLY A 337 -9.93 4.34 -35.98
CA GLY A 337 -8.70 3.88 -36.64
C GLY A 337 -7.43 4.47 -36.02
N ASN A 338 -7.41 5.78 -35.78
CA ASN A 338 -6.29 6.48 -35.15
C ASN A 338 -6.03 5.96 -33.72
N TYR A 339 -7.08 5.63 -32.98
CA TYR A 339 -6.94 5.00 -31.68
C TYR A 339 -6.36 3.59 -31.79
N TYR A 340 -6.78 2.81 -32.79
CA TYR A 340 -6.22 1.48 -33.04
C TYR A 340 -4.73 1.53 -33.39
N ASP A 341 -4.30 2.50 -34.18
CA ASP A 341 -2.89 2.71 -34.48
C ASP A 341 -2.10 3.15 -33.24
N TYR A 342 -2.63 4.09 -32.45
CA TYR A 342 -2.04 4.45 -31.15
C TYR A 342 -1.87 3.22 -30.23
N LEU A 343 -2.88 2.36 -30.16
CA LEU A 343 -2.87 1.17 -29.33
C LEU A 343 -1.89 0.13 -29.85
N ALA A 344 -1.78 -0.02 -31.18
CA ALA A 344 -0.79 -0.91 -31.81
C ALA A 344 0.63 -0.45 -31.46
N ASP A 345 0.92 0.85 -31.58
CA ASP A 345 2.20 1.44 -31.21
C ASP A 345 2.50 1.30 -29.72
N TYR A 346 1.49 1.51 -28.87
CA TYR A 346 1.61 1.30 -27.43
C TYR A 346 1.95 -0.16 -27.10
N LEU A 347 1.27 -1.12 -27.75
CA LEU A 347 1.52 -2.55 -27.55
C LEU A 347 2.89 -2.96 -28.10
N ALA A 348 3.37 -2.34 -29.18
CA ALA A 348 4.68 -2.62 -29.77
C ALA A 348 5.85 -2.15 -28.89
N LYS A 349 5.66 -1.07 -28.10
CA LYS A 349 6.67 -0.59 -27.15
C LYS A 349 6.80 -1.54 -25.95
N GLU A 350 7.85 -2.35 -25.93
CA GLU A 350 8.19 -3.16 -24.76
C GLU A 350 8.72 -2.28 -23.62
N GLY A 351 8.28 -2.55 -22.39
CA GLY A 351 8.87 -1.95 -21.18
C GLY A 351 8.43 -0.53 -20.82
N SER A 352 7.44 0.07 -21.50
CA SER A 352 7.07 1.47 -21.21
C SER A 352 6.61 1.70 -19.76
N GLY A 353 6.09 0.70 -19.05
CA GLY A 353 5.56 0.89 -17.68
C GLY A 353 4.33 1.82 -17.63
N GLU A 354 3.95 2.35 -18.79
CA GLU A 354 2.97 3.39 -18.99
C GLU A 354 1.58 2.80 -19.07
N ILE A 355 0.60 3.51 -18.51
CA ILE A 355 -0.79 3.10 -18.57
C ILE A 355 -1.38 3.56 -19.92
N PRO A 356 -2.07 2.67 -20.67
CA PRO A 356 -2.68 3.02 -21.94
C PRO A 356 -3.91 3.93 -21.74
N ILE A 357 -4.23 4.73 -22.76
CA ILE A 357 -5.49 5.50 -22.79
C ILE A 357 -6.68 4.53 -22.98
N ILE A 358 -7.72 4.68 -22.17
CA ILE A 358 -8.89 3.79 -22.13
C ILE A 358 -9.88 4.13 -23.28
N PRO A 359 -10.40 3.15 -24.06
CA PRO A 359 -11.18 3.41 -25.28
C PRO A 359 -12.49 4.19 -25.06
N ILE A 360 -13.25 3.89 -23.99
CA ILE A 360 -14.54 4.55 -23.70
C ILE A 360 -14.36 6.07 -23.60
N THR A 361 -13.22 6.53 -23.07
CA THR A 361 -12.96 7.97 -22.91
C THR A 361 -12.82 8.71 -24.26
N MET A 362 -12.73 7.96 -25.37
CA MET A 362 -12.64 8.46 -26.74
C MET A 362 -13.88 8.13 -27.58
N GLY A 363 -14.97 7.63 -26.96
CA GLY A 363 -16.21 7.30 -27.67
C GLY A 363 -16.20 6.00 -28.47
N ILE A 364 -15.20 5.13 -28.22
CA ILE A 364 -15.07 3.83 -28.88
C ILE A 364 -15.88 2.79 -28.11
N THR A 365 -16.77 2.08 -28.81
CA THR A 365 -17.81 1.25 -28.18
C THR A 365 -17.55 -0.24 -28.24
N ASP A 366 -16.38 -0.71 -28.70
CA ASP A 366 -16.08 -2.15 -28.71
C ASP A 366 -15.95 -2.70 -27.28
N PRO A 367 -16.86 -3.60 -26.82
CA PRO A 367 -16.87 -4.04 -25.43
C PRO A 367 -15.68 -4.96 -25.09
N GLY A 368 -15.19 -5.73 -26.06
CA GLY A 368 -14.10 -6.69 -25.87
C GLY A 368 -12.75 -6.00 -25.69
N LEU A 369 -12.46 -5.05 -26.57
CA LEU A 369 -11.27 -4.21 -26.54
C LEU A 369 -11.24 -3.37 -25.26
N THR A 370 -12.35 -2.73 -24.94
CA THR A 370 -12.48 -1.93 -23.71
C THR A 370 -12.11 -2.72 -22.47
N ARG A 371 -12.69 -3.91 -22.31
CA ARG A 371 -12.40 -4.79 -21.17
C ARG A 371 -10.91 -5.15 -21.09
N LEU A 372 -10.28 -5.48 -22.23
CA LEU A 372 -8.87 -5.86 -22.28
C LEU A 372 -7.95 -4.67 -21.97
N VAL A 373 -8.27 -3.47 -22.45
CA VAL A 373 -7.47 -2.26 -22.18
C VAL A 373 -7.58 -1.86 -20.71
N GLU A 374 -8.77 -1.93 -20.12
CA GLU A 374 -8.96 -1.67 -18.68
C GLU A 374 -8.20 -2.68 -17.81
N GLU A 375 -8.27 -3.97 -18.17
CA GLU A 375 -7.52 -5.02 -17.49
C GLU A 375 -6.01 -4.79 -17.59
N LEU A 376 -5.51 -4.43 -18.78
CA LEU A 376 -4.10 -4.11 -18.99
C LEU A 376 -3.67 -2.88 -18.17
N ALA A 377 -4.46 -1.80 -18.18
CA ALA A 377 -4.21 -0.60 -17.40
C ALA A 377 -4.11 -0.90 -15.89
N MET A 378 -5.00 -1.76 -15.39
CA MET A 378 -5.00 -2.23 -14.01
C MET A 378 -3.72 -3.02 -13.68
N LEU A 379 -3.39 -4.04 -14.49
CA LEU A 379 -2.22 -4.89 -14.26
C LEU A 379 -0.91 -4.09 -14.36
N GLN A 380 -0.83 -3.16 -15.31
CA GLN A 380 0.34 -2.29 -15.46
C GLN A 380 0.49 -1.35 -14.26
N GLY A 381 -0.62 -0.82 -13.72
CA GLY A 381 -0.61 -0.05 -12.48
C GLY A 381 -0.12 -0.86 -11.27
N GLN A 382 -0.49 -2.13 -11.16
CA GLN A 382 -0.01 -3.02 -10.09
C GLN A 382 1.49 -3.33 -10.20
N LEU A 383 2.03 -3.51 -11.42
CA LEU A 383 3.47 -3.65 -11.64
C LEU A 383 4.23 -2.42 -11.19
N SER A 384 3.79 -1.23 -11.64
CA SER A 384 4.48 0.03 -11.33
C SER A 384 4.52 0.34 -9.83
N ALA A 385 3.50 -0.09 -9.08
CA ALA A 385 3.43 0.09 -7.64
C ALA A 385 4.40 -0.80 -6.84
N ARG A 386 4.76 -1.99 -7.33
CA ARG A 386 5.61 -2.93 -6.58
C ARG A 386 7.11 -2.71 -6.70
N GLY A 387 7.56 -1.91 -7.68
CA GLY A 387 8.99 -1.70 -7.95
C GLY A 387 9.68 -2.94 -8.54
N ALA A 388 10.88 -2.75 -9.10
CA ALA A 388 11.62 -3.74 -9.88
C ALA A 388 12.31 -4.85 -9.04
N GLY A 389 11.60 -5.48 -8.10
CA GLY A 389 12.12 -6.55 -7.26
C GLY A 389 12.09 -7.92 -7.96
N ALA A 390 13.08 -8.20 -8.83
CA ALA A 390 13.16 -9.37 -9.73
C ALA A 390 13.02 -10.80 -9.10
N MET A 391 12.94 -10.93 -7.77
CA MET A 391 12.94 -12.21 -7.05
C MET A 391 11.57 -12.62 -6.45
N ASN A 392 10.48 -11.86 -6.67
CA ASN A 392 9.18 -12.19 -6.10
C ASN A 392 8.32 -13.08 -7.03
N PRO A 393 7.93 -14.32 -6.64
CA PRO A 393 7.10 -15.20 -7.48
C PRO A 393 5.72 -14.60 -7.81
N LEU A 394 5.19 -13.70 -6.98
CA LEU A 394 3.95 -12.99 -7.29
C LEU A 394 4.13 -11.92 -8.37
N GLN A 395 5.33 -11.33 -8.51
CA GLN A 395 5.63 -10.37 -9.56
C GLN A 395 5.72 -11.06 -10.93
N ARG A 396 6.38 -12.22 -10.99
CA ARG A 396 6.43 -13.05 -12.21
C ARG A 396 5.04 -13.43 -12.72
N ASN A 397 4.13 -13.79 -11.80
CA ASN A 397 2.74 -14.07 -12.15
C ASN A 397 2.03 -12.85 -12.77
N LEU A 398 2.34 -11.66 -12.27
CA LEU A 398 1.72 -10.42 -12.72
C LEU A 398 2.29 -9.97 -14.07
N GLU A 399 3.60 -10.11 -14.27
CA GLU A 399 4.27 -9.91 -15.56
C GLU A 399 3.73 -10.88 -16.63
N GLN A 400 3.53 -12.16 -16.28
CA GLN A 400 2.93 -13.15 -17.17
C GLN A 400 1.50 -12.76 -17.56
N LYS A 401 0.68 -12.31 -16.60
CA LYS A 401 -0.67 -11.82 -16.89
C LYS A 401 -0.66 -10.61 -17.82
N VAL A 402 0.21 -9.64 -17.58
CA VAL A 402 0.38 -8.48 -18.47
C VAL A 402 0.73 -8.93 -19.87
N ARG A 403 1.67 -9.87 -20.01
CA ARG A 403 2.07 -10.39 -21.32
C ARG A 403 0.93 -11.09 -22.04
N SER A 404 0.20 -11.99 -21.36
CA SER A 404 -0.95 -12.67 -21.97
C SER A 404 -2.07 -11.70 -22.36
N THR A 405 -2.34 -10.68 -21.54
CA THR A 405 -3.34 -9.66 -21.87
C THR A 405 -2.89 -8.84 -23.06
N LYS A 406 -1.61 -8.43 -23.14
CA LYS A 406 -1.05 -7.73 -24.31
C LYS A 406 -1.15 -8.56 -25.59
N GLU A 407 -0.89 -9.86 -25.52
CA GLU A 407 -1.00 -10.78 -26.67
C GLU A 407 -2.46 -10.88 -27.15
N ALA A 408 -3.41 -11.09 -26.24
CA ALA A 408 -4.85 -11.10 -26.57
C ALA A 408 -5.33 -9.75 -27.14
N LEU A 409 -4.79 -8.64 -26.62
CA LEU A 409 -5.10 -7.29 -27.10
C LEU A 409 -4.54 -7.04 -28.51
N ARG A 410 -3.33 -7.54 -28.80
CA ARG A 410 -2.77 -7.50 -30.16
C ARG A 410 -3.60 -8.31 -31.15
N GLU A 411 -4.06 -9.49 -30.75
CA GLU A 411 -4.88 -10.35 -31.62
C GLU A 411 -6.24 -9.71 -31.93
N THR A 412 -6.94 -9.23 -30.90
CA THR A 412 -8.22 -8.52 -31.07
C THR A 412 -8.05 -7.24 -31.90
N LEU A 413 -7.01 -6.45 -31.64
CA LEU A 413 -6.69 -5.25 -32.41
C LEU A 413 -6.40 -5.56 -33.88
N ASN A 414 -5.63 -6.62 -34.17
CA ASN A 414 -5.37 -7.04 -35.55
C ASN A 414 -6.65 -7.52 -36.26
N GLY A 415 -7.57 -8.16 -35.54
CA GLY A 415 -8.89 -8.52 -36.06
C GLY A 415 -9.71 -7.28 -36.43
N LEU A 416 -9.78 -6.29 -35.53
CA LEU A 416 -10.52 -5.04 -35.75
C LEU A 416 -9.92 -4.20 -36.89
N ARG A 417 -8.58 -4.10 -36.97
CA ARG A 417 -7.91 -3.39 -38.07
C ARG A 417 -8.20 -4.03 -39.43
N ARG A 418 -8.25 -5.37 -39.52
CA ARG A 418 -8.62 -6.09 -40.74
C ARG A 418 -10.09 -5.93 -41.13
N ALA A 419 -10.97 -5.67 -40.17
CA ALA A 419 -12.38 -5.44 -40.44
C ALA A 419 -12.67 -4.01 -40.91
N ASN A 420 -11.80 -3.04 -40.55
CA ASN A 420 -11.92 -1.63 -40.90
C ASN A 420 -11.09 -1.21 -42.14
N THR A 421 -10.22 -2.07 -42.66
CA THR A 421 -9.58 -1.94 -43.99
C THR A 421 -10.38 -2.65 -45.06
#